data_AF-A0A3D3PRG8-F1
#
_entry.id   AF-A0A3D3PRG8-F1
#
_cell.length_a   1.000
_cell.length_b   1.000
_cell.length_c   1.000
_cell.angle_alpha   90.00
_cell.angle_beta   90.00
_cell.angle_gamma   90.00
#
_symmetry.space_group_name_H-M   'P 1'
#
loop_
_entity.id
_entity.type
_entity.pdbx_description
1 polymer ?
#
loop_
_entity_poly.entity_id
_entity_poly.type
_entity_poly.pdbx_seq_one_letter_code
_entity_poly.pdbx_strand_id
1 'polypeptide(L)'
;MHATRKLWTWLGVICVLSFAVLGWVGTEIYLTAPPIPKQVVSTNGAVLFSEGQVQLGQEAWLSAGGQQLGSVWGHGSYVAPDWSADWLHREALALRGVWAQQDFGKPYEQLSVGQQGDLNARLKSEMRRNTYDAATGTITLSPERAEAVRQVTQHYTSLFGDDPKLDKLREQYAMNAGTLPNPLDLQALPAFIFWSAWSAATDRPGATDLSYTSNWPHEPLVDNTPTAGAGIWSIASIIVMIGAIAAMILYHSTNKEEGDPTPPKVDPLFDLKPTPSMKATKKYFYVVIGLILAQVAMGVITAHYSVEGHTFFGYPLARILPYTISRTIHTSFAVLWIATAWLATG
;
A
#
# COMPACT_ATOMS: atom_id res chain seq x y z
N MET A 1 3.47 -3.90 -47.82
CA MET A 1 3.58 -5.20 -47.11
C MET A 1 4.87 -5.36 -46.28
N HIS A 2 6.06 -4.99 -46.78
CA HIS A 2 7.32 -5.15 -46.02
C HIS A 2 7.45 -4.24 -44.78
N ALA A 3 6.99 -2.99 -44.85
CA ALA A 3 7.00 -2.06 -43.71
C ALA A 3 6.13 -2.59 -42.54
N THR A 4 4.93 -3.09 -42.85
CA THR A 4 4.02 -3.71 -41.88
C THR A 4 4.64 -4.93 -41.20
N ARG A 5 5.33 -5.80 -41.97
CA ARG A 5 6.04 -6.96 -41.40
C ARG A 5 7.13 -6.55 -40.42
N LYS A 6 7.92 -5.52 -40.76
CA LYS A 6 8.98 -4.99 -39.87
C LYS A 6 8.41 -4.45 -38.55
N LEU A 7 7.30 -3.70 -38.62
CA LEU A 7 6.62 -3.18 -37.42
C LEU A 7 6.08 -4.29 -36.53
N TRP A 8 5.43 -5.31 -37.12
CA TRP A 8 4.96 -6.49 -36.38
C TRP A 8 6.10 -7.28 -35.75
N THR A 9 7.23 -7.42 -36.44
CA THR A 9 8.42 -8.06 -35.86
C THR A 9 8.93 -7.28 -34.65
N TRP A 10 9.06 -5.95 -34.74
CA TRP A 10 9.49 -5.14 -33.61
C TRP A 10 8.51 -5.19 -32.43
N LEU A 11 7.20 -5.13 -32.71
CA LEU A 11 6.18 -5.31 -31.68
C LEU A 11 6.32 -6.66 -30.98
N GLY A 12 6.47 -7.74 -31.76
CA GLY A 12 6.68 -9.09 -31.22
C GLY A 12 7.94 -9.19 -30.35
N VAL A 13 9.06 -8.62 -30.80
CA VAL A 13 10.32 -8.58 -30.04
C VAL A 13 10.15 -7.81 -28.73
N ILE A 14 9.54 -6.62 -28.77
CA ILE A 14 9.28 -5.81 -27.57
C ILE A 14 8.42 -6.60 -26.58
N CYS A 15 7.31 -7.19 -27.02
CA CYS A 15 6.45 -7.99 -26.16
C CYS A 15 7.21 -9.14 -25.52
N VAL A 16 7.94 -9.96 -26.30
CA VAL A 16 8.68 -11.11 -25.77
C VAL A 16 9.71 -10.67 -24.72
N LEU A 17 10.49 -9.62 -25.00
CA LEU A 17 11.50 -9.13 -24.05
C LEU A 17 10.87 -8.55 -22.79
N SER A 18 9.81 -7.75 -22.91
CA SER A 18 9.10 -7.19 -21.76
C SER A 18 8.48 -8.27 -20.87
N PHE A 19 7.82 -9.28 -21.46
CA PHE A 19 7.26 -10.40 -20.70
C PHE A 19 8.34 -11.30 -20.09
N ALA A 20 9.47 -11.49 -20.75
CA ALA A 20 10.60 -12.24 -20.19
C ALA A 20 11.17 -11.54 -18.94
N VAL A 21 11.36 -10.21 -19.00
CA VAL A 21 11.80 -9.41 -17.84
C VAL A 21 10.76 -9.47 -16.72
N LEU A 22 9.46 -9.32 -17.04
CA LEU A 22 8.38 -9.40 -16.06
C LEU A 22 8.34 -10.77 -15.35
N GLY A 23 8.45 -11.87 -16.11
CA GLY A 23 8.46 -13.23 -15.55
C GLY A 23 9.69 -13.51 -14.68
N TRP A 24 10.85 -13.01 -15.10
CA TRP A 24 12.09 -13.11 -14.32
C TRP A 24 11.97 -12.35 -12.99
N VAL A 25 11.58 -11.06 -13.03
CA VAL A 25 11.41 -10.26 -11.80
C VAL A 25 10.31 -10.83 -10.90
N GLY A 26 9.22 -11.34 -11.47
CA GLY A 26 8.17 -12.02 -10.69
C GLY A 26 8.68 -13.26 -9.93
N THR A 27 9.61 -14.01 -10.52
CA THR A 27 10.25 -15.16 -9.86
C THR A 27 11.11 -14.72 -8.68
N GLU A 28 11.89 -13.65 -8.85
CA GLU A 28 12.71 -13.07 -7.77
C GLU A 28 11.84 -12.56 -6.62
N ILE A 29 10.72 -11.87 -6.91
CA ILE A 29 9.77 -11.41 -5.89
C ILE A 29 9.24 -12.59 -5.07
N TYR A 30 8.88 -13.71 -5.73
CA TYR A 30 8.37 -14.89 -5.04
C TYR A 30 9.40 -15.53 -4.11
N LEU A 31 10.66 -15.63 -4.54
CA LEU A 31 11.73 -16.28 -3.77
C LEU A 31 12.28 -15.39 -2.64
N THR A 32 12.19 -14.07 -2.78
CA THR A 32 12.78 -13.11 -1.83
C THR A 32 11.77 -12.37 -0.97
N ALA A 33 10.48 -12.75 -1.05
CA ALA A 33 9.41 -12.21 -0.23
C ALA A 33 9.70 -12.38 1.28
N PRO A 34 9.27 -11.44 2.14
CA PRO A 34 9.36 -11.61 3.58
C PRO A 34 8.57 -12.87 4.01
N PRO A 35 9.18 -13.79 4.79
CA PRO A 35 8.49 -14.98 5.22
C PRO A 35 7.35 -14.63 6.18
N ILE A 36 6.23 -15.34 6.06
CA ILE A 36 5.16 -15.26 7.05
C ILE A 36 5.49 -16.26 8.16
N PRO A 37 5.72 -15.81 9.41
CA PRO A 37 6.07 -16.71 10.50
C PRO A 37 4.88 -17.60 10.87
N LYS A 38 5.17 -18.82 11.31
CA LYS A 38 4.22 -19.66 12.02
C LYS A 38 3.94 -19.10 13.40
N GLN A 39 4.92 -18.56 14.09
CA GLN A 39 4.69 -17.98 15.42
C GLN A 39 5.72 -16.90 15.73
N VAL A 40 5.35 -16.02 16.65
CA VAL A 40 6.22 -14.98 17.20
C VAL A 40 6.31 -15.21 18.69
N VAL A 41 7.54 -15.43 19.17
CA VAL A 41 7.81 -15.79 20.56
C VAL A 41 8.86 -14.86 21.15
N SER A 42 8.86 -14.73 22.46
CA SER A 42 9.92 -14.08 23.23
C SER A 42 10.99 -15.10 23.63
N THR A 43 12.24 -14.68 23.83
CA THR A 43 13.33 -15.56 24.31
C THR A 43 13.05 -16.20 25.68
N ASN A 44 12.14 -15.63 26.47
CA ASN A 44 11.67 -16.22 27.74
C ASN A 44 10.55 -17.27 27.56
N GLY A 45 10.18 -17.63 26.32
CA GLY A 45 9.19 -18.64 25.99
C GLY A 45 7.74 -18.14 25.90
N ALA A 46 7.47 -16.85 26.14
CA ALA A 46 6.13 -16.30 25.97
C ALA A 46 5.76 -16.23 24.47
N VAL A 47 4.60 -16.78 24.10
CA VAL A 47 4.05 -16.67 22.74
C VAL A 47 3.30 -15.34 22.62
N LEU A 48 3.63 -14.54 21.60
CA LEU A 48 2.95 -13.28 21.31
C LEU A 48 1.90 -13.48 20.24
N PHE A 49 2.29 -14.15 19.14
CA PHE A 49 1.40 -14.50 18.05
C PHE A 49 1.53 -15.98 17.72
N SER A 50 0.43 -16.72 17.75
CA SER A 50 0.39 -18.16 17.49
C SER A 50 0.25 -18.49 16.00
N GLU A 51 0.34 -19.78 15.67
CA GLU A 51 0.10 -20.28 14.32
C GLU A 51 -1.25 -19.86 13.76
N GLY A 52 -1.23 -19.37 12.51
CA GLY A 52 -2.39 -18.85 11.80
C GLY A 52 -2.81 -17.42 12.15
N GLN A 53 -2.29 -16.80 13.22
CA GLN A 53 -2.76 -15.47 13.64
C GLN A 53 -2.39 -14.35 12.66
N VAL A 54 -1.24 -14.45 11.97
CA VAL A 54 -0.87 -13.45 10.96
C VAL A 54 -1.82 -13.49 9.77
N GLN A 55 -2.21 -14.69 9.31
CA GLN A 55 -3.18 -14.88 8.23
C GLN A 55 -4.57 -14.43 8.64
N LEU A 56 -5.04 -14.83 9.82
CA LEU A 56 -6.33 -14.39 10.35
C LEU A 56 -6.36 -12.85 10.54
N GLY A 57 -5.25 -12.26 10.99
CA GLY A 57 -5.10 -10.82 11.08
C GLY A 57 -5.15 -10.11 9.72
N GLN A 58 -4.64 -10.74 8.67
CA GLN A 58 -4.74 -10.22 7.30
C GLN A 58 -6.20 -10.28 6.80
N GLU A 59 -6.91 -11.38 7.07
CA GLU A 59 -8.34 -11.51 6.75
C GLU A 59 -9.19 -10.48 7.51
N ALA A 60 -8.88 -10.26 8.80
CA ALA A 60 -9.49 -9.20 9.60
C ALA A 60 -9.22 -7.80 9.02
N TRP A 61 -7.98 -7.53 8.60
CA TRP A 61 -7.68 -6.26 7.94
C TRP A 61 -8.46 -6.07 6.63
N LEU A 62 -8.59 -7.12 5.82
CA LEU A 62 -9.39 -7.10 4.60
C LEU A 62 -10.89 -6.86 4.89
N SER A 63 -11.44 -7.51 5.92
CA SER A 63 -12.84 -7.35 6.31
C SER A 63 -13.15 -5.95 6.87
N ALA A 64 -12.17 -5.31 7.52
CA ALA A 64 -12.24 -3.92 7.95
C ALA A 64 -12.18 -2.90 6.78
N GLY A 65 -12.05 -3.36 5.54
CA GLY A 65 -11.96 -2.53 4.32
C GLY A 65 -10.56 -2.48 3.71
N GLY A 66 -9.55 -3.10 4.33
CA GLY A 66 -8.20 -3.22 3.81
C GLY A 66 -7.58 -1.89 3.40
N GLN A 67 -7.13 -1.83 2.13
CA GLN A 67 -6.56 -0.65 1.48
C GLN A 67 -7.53 0.51 1.27
N GLN A 68 -8.81 0.32 1.60
CA GLN A 68 -9.81 1.39 1.52
C GLN A 68 -9.87 2.22 2.79
N LEU A 69 -9.35 1.69 3.92
CA LEU A 69 -9.35 2.41 5.19
C LEU A 69 -8.06 3.20 5.39
N GLY A 70 -6.92 2.53 5.37
CA GLY A 70 -5.57 3.11 5.43
C GLY A 70 -4.67 2.43 4.40
N SER A 71 -3.36 2.43 4.64
CA SER A 71 -2.41 1.73 3.78
C SER A 71 -1.56 0.71 4.54
N VAL A 72 -1.06 -0.27 3.80
CA VAL A 72 -0.01 -1.20 4.22
C VAL A 72 1.05 -1.15 3.14
N TRP A 73 2.32 -0.99 3.53
CA TRP A 73 3.42 -0.82 2.59
C TRP A 73 3.20 0.29 1.54
N GLY A 74 2.58 1.39 1.96
CA GLY A 74 2.34 2.58 1.14
C GLY A 74 1.18 2.45 0.16
N HIS A 75 0.53 1.28 0.07
CA HIS A 75 -0.58 1.04 -0.84
C HIS A 75 -1.90 1.09 -0.08
N GLY A 76 -2.73 2.08 -0.39
CA GLY A 76 -4.09 2.16 0.12
C GLY A 76 -4.68 3.56 0.13
N SER A 77 -5.37 3.86 1.22
CA SER A 77 -6.06 5.11 1.51
C SER A 77 -5.13 6.09 2.25
N TYR A 78 -5.46 7.38 2.25
CA TYR A 78 -4.59 8.45 2.75
C TYR A 78 -5.16 9.24 3.93
N VAL A 79 -6.34 8.86 4.45
CA VAL A 79 -6.94 9.51 5.63
C VAL A 79 -6.45 8.87 6.91
N ALA A 80 -6.71 7.57 7.08
CA ALA A 80 -6.04 6.78 8.10
C ALA A 80 -4.55 6.59 7.73
N PRO A 81 -3.65 6.35 8.71
CA PRO A 81 -2.23 6.25 8.45
C PRO A 81 -1.87 4.99 7.66
N ASP A 82 -0.60 4.92 7.28
CA ASP A 82 -0.01 3.63 6.91
C ASP A 82 0.25 2.81 8.18
N TRP A 83 -0.39 1.64 8.28
CA TRP A 83 -0.33 0.79 9.47
C TRP A 83 1.05 0.17 9.68
N SER A 84 1.79 -0.13 8.61
CA SER A 84 3.16 -0.64 8.73
C SER A 84 4.09 0.42 9.29
N ALA A 85 3.97 1.67 8.81
CA ALA A 85 4.78 2.79 9.28
C ALA A 85 4.41 3.24 10.70
N ASP A 86 3.11 3.39 11.00
CA ASP A 86 2.65 3.79 12.33
C ASP A 86 2.99 2.73 13.39
N TRP A 87 2.82 1.44 13.09
CA TRP A 87 3.27 0.38 13.98
C TRP A 87 4.78 0.42 14.20
N LEU A 88 5.57 0.50 13.12
CA LEU A 88 7.03 0.53 13.21
C LEU A 88 7.50 1.67 14.13
N HIS A 89 6.94 2.86 13.94
CA HIS A 89 7.28 4.02 14.75
C HIS A 89 6.88 3.80 16.22
N ARG A 90 5.65 3.38 16.49
CA ARG A 90 5.16 3.14 17.87
C ARG A 90 5.97 2.06 18.59
N GLU A 91 6.31 0.97 17.90
CA GLU A 91 7.14 -0.10 18.45
C GLU A 91 8.55 0.43 18.81
N ALA A 92 9.14 1.25 17.92
CA ALA A 92 10.44 1.89 18.17
C ALA A 92 10.41 2.86 19.36
N LEU A 93 9.34 3.65 19.51
CA LEU A 93 9.15 4.52 20.68
C LEU A 93 8.97 3.69 21.96
N ALA A 94 8.09 2.70 21.94
CA ALA A 94 7.78 1.86 23.09
C ALA A 94 9.02 1.09 23.57
N LEU A 95 9.81 0.51 22.66
CA LEU A 95 11.03 -0.22 23.00
C LEU A 95 12.08 0.67 23.66
N ARG A 96 12.29 1.90 23.15
CA ARG A 96 13.18 2.87 23.82
C ARG A 96 12.65 3.27 25.19
N GLY A 97 11.33 3.42 25.33
CA GLY A 97 10.68 3.68 26.63
C GLY A 97 10.92 2.56 27.64
N VAL A 98 10.80 1.30 27.21
CA VAL A 98 11.08 0.12 28.05
C VAL A 98 12.53 0.13 28.54
N TRP A 99 13.50 0.31 27.64
CA TRP A 99 14.91 0.38 28.05
C TRP A 99 15.24 1.61 28.89
N ALA A 100 14.68 2.78 28.58
CA ALA A 100 14.91 4.00 29.37
C ALA A 100 14.46 3.80 30.83
N GLN A 101 13.29 3.19 31.02
CA GLN A 101 12.78 2.88 32.36
C GLN A 101 13.60 1.80 33.05
N GLN A 102 14.01 0.74 32.33
CA GLN A 102 14.79 -0.37 32.89
C GLN A 102 16.21 0.03 33.29
N ASP A 103 16.91 0.76 32.41
CA ASP A 103 18.34 1.06 32.55
C ASP A 103 18.58 2.32 33.39
N PHE A 104 17.65 3.28 33.38
CA PHE A 104 17.84 4.60 34.00
C PHE A 104 16.70 5.03 34.94
N GLY A 105 15.59 4.29 35.01
CA GLY A 105 14.44 4.63 35.85
C GLY A 105 13.73 5.93 35.46
N LYS A 106 13.89 6.38 34.21
CA LYS A 106 13.39 7.67 33.72
C LYS A 106 12.73 7.53 32.34
N PRO A 107 11.78 8.41 31.99
CA PRO A 107 11.31 8.54 30.61
C PRO A 107 12.46 8.87 29.65
N TYR A 108 12.38 8.36 28.41
CA TYR A 108 13.42 8.54 27.39
C TYR A 108 13.75 10.03 27.13
N GLU A 109 12.74 10.89 27.18
CA GLU A 109 12.85 12.34 26.95
C GLU A 109 13.65 13.06 28.04
N GLN A 110 13.81 12.45 29.22
CA GLN A 110 14.56 13.01 30.35
C GLN A 110 15.99 12.48 30.44
N LEU A 111 16.41 11.61 29.52
CA LEU A 111 17.77 11.11 29.43
C LEU A 111 18.71 12.15 28.82
N SER A 112 19.99 12.06 29.15
CA SER A 112 21.03 12.87 28.48
C SER A 112 21.21 12.43 27.02
N VAL A 113 21.74 13.31 26.18
CA VAL A 113 22.01 13.02 24.75
C VAL A 113 22.88 11.77 24.56
N GLY A 114 23.87 11.55 25.44
CA GLY A 114 24.71 10.35 25.39
C GLY A 114 23.92 9.06 25.66
N GLN A 115 23.04 9.07 26.65
CA GLN A 115 22.15 7.93 26.95
C GLN A 115 21.13 7.69 25.83
N GLN A 116 20.57 8.75 25.27
CA GLN A 116 19.67 8.66 24.11
C GLN A 116 20.38 8.07 22.89
N GLY A 117 21.63 8.46 22.65
CA GLY A 117 22.46 7.94 21.57
C GLY A 117 22.74 6.44 21.70
N ASP A 118 23.08 5.98 22.91
CA ASP A 118 23.27 4.55 23.21
C ASP A 118 22.01 3.73 22.94
N LEU A 119 20.86 4.18 23.47
CA LEU A 119 19.57 3.50 23.24
C LEU A 119 19.15 3.51 21.76
N ASN A 120 19.45 4.57 21.00
CA ASN A 120 19.15 4.62 19.57
C ASN A 120 20.01 3.64 18.76
N ALA A 121 21.31 3.53 19.07
CA ALA A 121 22.17 2.55 18.41
C ALA A 121 21.75 1.11 18.72
N ARG A 122 21.39 0.84 19.99
CA ARG A 122 20.82 -0.45 20.42
C ARG A 122 19.49 -0.73 19.70
N LEU A 123 18.62 0.27 19.56
CA LEU A 123 17.33 0.14 18.87
C LEU A 123 17.52 -0.30 17.41
N LYS A 124 18.40 0.39 16.67
CA LYS A 124 18.71 0.01 15.28
C LYS A 124 19.15 -1.44 15.22
N SER A 125 20.12 -1.84 16.04
CA SER A 125 20.62 -3.22 16.02
C SER A 125 19.53 -4.25 16.37
N GLU A 126 18.62 -3.95 17.30
CA GLU A 126 17.56 -4.86 17.72
C GLU A 126 16.45 -4.98 16.68
N MET A 127 16.02 -3.85 16.10
CA MET A 127 14.90 -3.84 15.15
C MET A 127 15.29 -4.37 13.77
N ARG A 128 16.53 -4.11 13.32
CA ARG A 128 17.03 -4.59 12.02
C ARG A 128 17.48 -6.05 12.04
N ARG A 129 17.79 -6.61 13.20
CA ARG A 129 18.26 -8.00 13.31
C ARG A 129 17.18 -8.97 12.88
N ASN A 130 17.53 -9.82 11.91
CA ASN A 130 16.67 -10.90 11.47
C ASN A 130 16.73 -12.08 12.43
N THR A 131 15.63 -12.31 13.14
CA THR A 131 15.48 -13.40 14.12
C THR A 131 14.50 -14.48 13.64
N TYR A 132 14.18 -14.48 12.34
CA TYR A 132 13.40 -15.54 11.73
C TYR A 132 14.25 -16.79 11.52
N ASP A 133 13.79 -17.92 12.07
CA ASP A 133 14.37 -19.23 11.82
C ASP A 133 13.53 -19.99 10.78
N ALA A 134 14.13 -20.27 9.63
CA ALA A 134 13.47 -20.97 8.53
C ALA A 134 13.13 -22.44 8.83
N ALA A 135 13.86 -23.09 9.75
CA ALA A 135 13.60 -24.49 10.11
C ALA A 135 12.33 -24.64 10.95
N THR A 136 12.09 -23.69 11.86
CA THR A 136 10.93 -23.69 12.77
C THR A 136 9.81 -22.77 12.31
N GLY A 137 10.08 -21.83 11.40
CA GLY A 137 9.15 -20.78 10.98
C GLY A 137 8.87 -19.76 12.09
N THR A 138 9.79 -19.57 13.04
CA THR A 138 9.56 -18.75 14.23
C THR A 138 10.34 -17.44 14.17
N ILE A 139 9.71 -16.32 14.52
CA ILE A 139 10.42 -15.07 14.86
C ILE A 139 10.61 -15.03 16.37
N THR A 140 11.85 -14.83 16.82
CA THR A 140 12.17 -14.70 18.25
C THR A 140 12.50 -13.26 18.61
N LEU A 141 11.82 -12.70 19.60
CA LEU A 141 12.01 -11.33 20.08
C LEU A 141 12.69 -11.31 21.45
N SER A 142 13.43 -10.25 21.77
CA SER A 142 13.86 -9.99 23.15
C SER A 142 12.66 -9.77 24.07
N PRO A 143 12.77 -10.01 25.38
CA PRO A 143 11.68 -9.79 26.32
C PRO A 143 11.20 -8.33 26.33
N GLU A 144 12.12 -7.38 26.14
CA GLU A 144 11.84 -5.94 26.09
C GLU A 144 11.09 -5.57 24.80
N ARG A 145 11.49 -6.10 23.65
CA ARG A 145 10.76 -5.90 22.38
C ARG A 145 9.39 -6.57 22.42
N ALA A 146 9.29 -7.75 23.04
CA ALA A 146 8.01 -8.41 23.25
C ALA A 146 7.05 -7.57 24.11
N GLU A 147 7.57 -6.85 25.11
CA GLU A 147 6.79 -5.90 25.91
C GLU A 147 6.33 -4.69 25.08
N ALA A 148 7.21 -4.11 24.28
CA ALA A 148 6.85 -3.04 23.35
C ALA A 148 5.74 -3.47 22.38
N VAL A 149 5.84 -4.66 21.80
CA VAL A 149 4.81 -5.24 20.90
C VAL A 149 3.47 -5.39 21.61
N ARG A 150 3.42 -5.80 22.89
CA ARG A 150 2.17 -5.88 23.66
C ARG A 150 1.52 -4.51 23.87
N GLN A 151 2.30 -3.47 24.15
CA GLN A 151 1.80 -2.11 24.28
C GLN A 151 1.18 -1.60 22.97
N VAL A 152 1.85 -1.84 21.84
CA VAL A 152 1.33 -1.46 20.52
C VAL A 152 0.10 -2.30 20.14
N THR A 153 0.10 -3.60 20.46
CA THR A 153 -1.07 -4.47 20.29
C THR A 153 -2.31 -3.88 20.96
N GLN A 154 -2.20 -3.40 22.21
CA GLN A 154 -3.30 -2.76 22.92
C GLN A 154 -3.82 -1.50 22.24
N HIS A 155 -2.94 -0.69 21.64
CA HIS A 155 -3.36 0.48 20.89
C HIS A 155 -4.27 0.10 19.70
N TYR A 156 -3.84 -0.90 18.92
CA TYR A 156 -4.56 -1.32 17.72
C TYR A 156 -5.87 -2.04 18.04
N THR A 157 -5.91 -2.88 19.07
CA THR A 157 -7.17 -3.51 19.51
C THR A 157 -8.16 -2.46 20.02
N SER A 158 -7.70 -1.41 20.70
CA SER A 158 -8.56 -0.31 21.15
C SER A 158 -9.03 0.57 19.98
N LEU A 159 -8.16 0.80 18.99
CA LEU A 159 -8.46 1.66 17.83
C LEU A 159 -9.51 1.03 16.91
N PHE A 160 -9.36 -0.25 16.58
CA PHE A 160 -10.29 -1.00 15.71
C PHE A 160 -11.52 -1.52 16.46
N GLY A 161 -11.46 -1.58 17.79
CA GLY A 161 -12.59 -1.81 18.68
C GLY A 161 -13.39 -0.52 18.93
N ASP A 162 -13.95 -0.41 20.14
CA ASP A 162 -14.93 0.61 20.53
C ASP A 162 -14.51 1.44 21.76
N ASP A 163 -13.24 1.43 22.18
CA ASP A 163 -12.77 2.19 23.35
C ASP A 163 -13.01 3.71 23.16
N PRO A 164 -13.89 4.35 23.96
CA PRO A 164 -14.25 5.76 23.78
C PRO A 164 -13.07 6.73 23.84
N LYS A 165 -11.95 6.34 24.47
CA LYS A 165 -10.73 7.17 24.53
C LYS A 165 -10.13 7.45 23.14
N LEU A 166 -10.43 6.60 22.15
CA LEU A 166 -9.92 6.73 20.79
C LEU A 166 -10.98 7.24 19.80
N ASP A 167 -12.15 7.68 20.25
CA ASP A 167 -13.20 8.21 19.36
C ASP A 167 -12.72 9.39 18.53
N LYS A 168 -11.99 10.33 19.15
CA LYS A 168 -11.41 11.46 18.43
C LYS A 168 -10.40 11.03 17.36
N LEU A 169 -9.60 10.01 17.65
CA LEU A 169 -8.62 9.49 16.70
C LEU A 169 -9.32 8.76 15.54
N ARG A 170 -10.35 7.98 15.84
CA ARG A 170 -11.19 7.35 14.81
C ARG A 170 -11.87 8.38 13.92
N GLU A 171 -12.38 9.48 14.49
CA GLU A 171 -12.93 10.58 13.71
C GLU A 171 -11.89 11.18 12.76
N GLN A 172 -10.67 11.45 13.25
CA GLN A 172 -9.55 11.92 12.42
C GLN A 172 -9.16 10.93 11.31
N TYR A 173 -9.35 9.64 11.53
CA TYR A 173 -9.06 8.58 10.56
C TYR A 173 -10.27 8.20 9.70
N ALA A 174 -11.40 8.91 9.82
CA ALA A 174 -12.67 8.56 9.19
C ALA A 174 -13.11 7.10 9.44
N MET A 175 -12.83 6.59 10.64
CA MET A 175 -13.16 5.26 11.12
C MET A 175 -14.43 5.27 11.97
N ASN A 176 -15.23 4.21 11.87
CA ASN A 176 -16.32 3.95 12.80
C ASN A 176 -15.80 3.20 14.04
N ALA A 177 -16.44 3.41 15.19
CA ALA A 177 -16.23 2.56 16.36
C ALA A 177 -16.66 1.11 16.06
N GLY A 178 -15.92 0.14 16.59
CA GLY A 178 -16.20 -1.28 16.36
C GLY A 178 -16.05 -1.68 14.89
N THR A 179 -15.03 -1.12 14.19
CA THR A 179 -14.73 -1.48 12.80
C THR A 179 -14.52 -3.01 12.66
N LEU A 180 -13.98 -3.65 13.69
CA LEU A 180 -13.94 -5.11 13.83
C LEU A 180 -14.79 -5.56 15.04
N PRO A 181 -16.05 -5.97 14.83
CA PRO A 181 -16.92 -6.37 15.93
C PRO A 181 -16.63 -7.79 16.45
N ASN A 182 -16.00 -8.65 15.64
CA ASN A 182 -15.63 -10.00 16.04
C ASN A 182 -14.36 -9.96 16.92
N PRO A 183 -14.41 -10.44 18.18
CA PRO A 183 -13.26 -10.41 19.07
C PRO A 183 -12.05 -11.20 18.55
N LEU A 184 -12.26 -12.29 17.80
CA LEU A 184 -11.16 -13.08 17.25
C LEU A 184 -10.40 -12.30 16.18
N ASP A 185 -11.12 -11.62 15.28
CA ASP A 185 -10.54 -10.79 14.22
C ASP A 185 -9.78 -9.60 14.83
N LEU A 186 -10.38 -8.96 15.85
CA LEU A 186 -9.78 -7.85 16.56
C LEU A 186 -8.48 -8.25 17.27
N GLN A 187 -8.45 -9.44 17.91
CA GLN A 187 -7.25 -9.96 18.58
C GLN A 187 -6.16 -10.41 17.59
N ALA A 188 -6.54 -10.86 16.39
CA ALA A 188 -5.61 -11.32 15.37
C ALA A 188 -4.99 -10.19 14.55
N LEU A 189 -5.72 -9.08 14.32
CA LEU A 189 -5.28 -7.95 13.50
C LEU A 189 -3.85 -7.46 13.82
N PRO A 190 -3.45 -7.25 15.10
CA PRO A 190 -2.11 -6.81 15.44
C PRO A 190 -1.00 -7.71 14.92
N ALA A 191 -1.22 -9.03 14.78
CA ALA A 191 -0.22 -9.96 14.27
C ALA A 191 0.17 -9.66 12.82
N PHE A 192 -0.82 -9.30 11.98
CA PHE A 192 -0.59 -8.92 10.60
C PHE A 192 0.12 -7.57 10.48
N ILE A 193 -0.32 -6.57 11.25
CA ILE A 193 0.29 -5.24 11.23
C ILE A 193 1.73 -5.31 11.73
N PHE A 194 1.97 -6.04 12.83
CA PHE A 194 3.31 -6.35 13.34
C PHE A 194 4.18 -6.98 12.25
N TRP A 195 3.69 -8.04 11.58
CA TRP A 195 4.46 -8.71 10.53
C TRP A 195 4.82 -7.76 9.38
N SER A 196 3.89 -6.88 8.99
CA SER A 196 4.13 -5.89 7.94
C SER A 196 5.23 -4.89 8.34
N ALA A 197 5.24 -4.45 9.60
CA ALA A 197 6.24 -3.53 10.14
C ALA A 197 7.60 -4.22 10.39
N TRP A 198 7.59 -5.46 10.90
CA TRP A 198 8.77 -6.30 11.05
C TRP A 198 9.48 -6.49 9.71
N SER A 199 8.73 -6.81 8.65
CA SER A 199 9.27 -6.93 7.29
C SER A 199 9.88 -5.61 6.80
N ALA A 200 9.34 -4.48 7.24
CA ALA A 200 9.78 -3.15 6.83
C ALA A 200 11.08 -2.68 7.50
N ALA A 201 11.40 -3.20 8.69
CA ALA A 201 12.61 -2.83 9.44
C ALA A 201 13.72 -3.89 9.40
N THR A 202 13.35 -5.17 9.28
CA THR A 202 14.29 -6.29 9.42
C THR A 202 15.12 -6.48 8.16
N ASP A 203 16.44 -6.59 8.33
CA ASP A 203 17.38 -6.85 7.24
C ASP A 203 17.10 -8.20 6.55
N ARG A 204 17.25 -8.21 5.23
CA ARG A 204 17.17 -9.45 4.44
C ARG A 204 18.31 -10.40 4.84
N PRO A 205 18.12 -11.73 4.72
CA PRO A 205 19.19 -12.68 4.96
C PRO A 205 20.42 -12.38 4.11
N GLY A 206 21.58 -12.25 4.75
CA GLY A 206 22.85 -11.95 4.07
C GLY A 206 23.02 -10.49 3.62
N ALA A 207 22.07 -9.60 3.92
CA ALA A 207 22.20 -8.16 3.70
C ALA A 207 22.49 -7.43 5.01
N THR A 208 23.01 -6.21 4.89
CA THR A 208 23.23 -5.29 6.02
C THR A 208 22.61 -3.95 5.66
N ASP A 209 21.81 -3.40 6.56
CA ASP A 209 21.11 -2.13 6.36
C ASP A 209 20.19 -2.12 5.11
N LEU A 210 19.59 -3.27 4.79
CA LEU A 210 18.61 -3.44 3.71
C LEU A 210 17.45 -4.32 4.16
N SER A 211 16.29 -3.71 4.43
CA SER A 211 15.10 -4.43 4.84
C SER A 211 14.40 -5.18 3.69
N TYR A 212 13.44 -6.06 4.01
CA TYR A 212 12.66 -6.76 2.97
C TYR A 212 11.92 -5.79 2.03
N THR A 213 11.50 -4.63 2.53
CA THR A 213 10.83 -3.57 1.76
C THR A 213 11.80 -2.52 1.20
N SER A 214 13.10 -2.83 1.13
CA SER A 214 14.12 -1.93 0.61
C SER A 214 14.22 -0.60 1.37
N ASN A 215 14.19 -0.67 2.70
CA ASN A 215 14.25 0.47 3.64
C ASN A 215 13.08 1.45 3.56
N TRP A 216 11.94 1.01 3.02
CA TRP A 216 10.67 1.68 3.22
C TRP A 216 10.01 1.16 4.52
N PRO A 217 9.32 1.98 5.33
CA PRO A 217 9.10 3.43 5.19
C PRO A 217 10.29 4.20 5.77
N HIS A 218 10.39 5.49 5.45
CA HIS A 218 11.39 6.37 6.06
C HIS A 218 11.20 6.43 7.59
N GLU A 219 12.15 5.87 8.33
CA GLU A 219 12.17 5.82 9.79
C GLU A 219 13.62 5.98 10.28
N PRO A 220 14.02 7.21 10.67
CA PRO A 220 15.37 7.48 11.14
C PRO A 220 15.79 6.66 12.37
N LEU A 221 14.84 6.21 13.20
CA LEU A 221 15.16 5.43 14.40
C LEU A 221 15.77 4.05 14.11
N VAL A 222 15.53 3.53 12.91
CA VAL A 222 16.11 2.25 12.44
C VAL A 222 16.98 2.42 11.20
N ASP A 223 17.38 3.65 10.88
CA ASP A 223 18.11 4.02 9.66
C ASP A 223 17.44 3.55 8.36
N ASN A 224 16.11 3.52 8.33
CA ASN A 224 15.39 3.31 7.07
C ASN A 224 15.53 4.56 6.20
N THR A 225 16.55 4.54 5.35
CA THR A 225 16.86 5.58 4.38
C THR A 225 17.03 4.96 2.98
N PRO A 226 16.79 5.73 1.91
CA PRO A 226 16.98 5.24 0.55
C PRO A 226 18.40 4.70 0.34
N THR A 227 18.51 3.51 -0.24
CA THR A 227 19.80 2.89 -0.51
C THR A 227 20.55 3.65 -1.61
N ALA A 228 21.89 3.52 -1.64
CA ALA A 228 22.70 4.06 -2.71
C ALA A 228 22.24 3.55 -4.10
N GLY A 229 21.85 2.27 -4.19
CA GLY A 229 21.30 1.67 -5.41
C GLY A 229 20.02 2.36 -5.88
N ALA A 230 19.09 2.67 -4.97
CA ALA A 230 17.86 3.40 -5.30
C ALA A 230 18.17 4.80 -5.87
N GLY A 231 19.16 5.50 -5.30
CA GLY A 231 19.61 6.79 -5.79
C GLY A 231 20.20 6.73 -7.20
N ILE A 232 21.08 5.75 -7.47
CA ILE A 232 21.70 5.55 -8.79
C ILE A 232 20.64 5.27 -9.87
N TRP A 233 19.72 4.34 -9.62
CA TRP A 233 18.68 3.99 -10.59
C TRP A 233 17.69 5.12 -10.84
N SER A 234 17.39 5.92 -9.81
CA SER A 234 16.56 7.13 -9.96
C SER A 234 17.18 8.12 -10.94
N ILE A 235 18.46 8.46 -10.77
CA ILE A 235 19.17 9.37 -11.69
C ILE A 235 19.28 8.75 -13.09
N ALA A 236 19.64 7.47 -13.19
CA ALA A 236 19.75 6.77 -14.46
C ALA A 236 18.42 6.81 -15.25
N SER A 237 17.29 6.61 -14.57
CA SER A 237 15.96 6.67 -15.19
C SER A 237 15.65 8.02 -15.83
N ILE A 238 16.04 9.12 -15.17
CA ILE A 238 15.83 10.49 -15.66
C ILE A 238 16.68 10.72 -16.91
N ILE A 239 17.95 10.32 -16.88
CA ILE A 239 18.87 10.46 -18.03
C ILE A 239 18.34 9.66 -19.22
N VAL A 240 17.93 8.41 -19.00
CA VAL A 240 17.36 7.55 -20.06
C VAL A 240 16.06 8.14 -20.62
N MET A 241 15.17 8.64 -19.76
CA MET A 241 13.93 9.28 -20.18
C MET A 241 14.19 10.50 -21.07
N ILE A 242 15.07 11.42 -20.64
CA ILE A 242 15.42 12.62 -21.42
C ILE A 242 16.08 12.22 -22.74
N GLY A 243 17.02 11.28 -22.72
CA GLY A 243 17.68 10.77 -23.92
C GLY A 243 16.69 10.13 -24.90
N ALA A 244 15.72 9.35 -24.41
CA ALA A 244 14.68 8.74 -25.22
C ALA A 244 13.74 9.79 -25.84
N ILE A 245 13.32 10.80 -25.08
CA ILE A 245 12.51 11.92 -25.60
C ILE A 245 13.28 12.66 -26.70
N ALA A 246 14.54 13.02 -26.46
CA ALA A 246 15.37 13.70 -27.46
C ALA A 246 15.56 12.85 -28.72
N ALA A 247 15.80 11.54 -28.58
CA ALA A 247 15.91 10.61 -29.69
C ALA A 247 14.59 10.51 -30.48
N MET A 248 13.43 10.48 -29.81
CA MET A 248 12.13 10.48 -30.48
C MET A 248 11.89 11.76 -31.26
N ILE A 249 12.23 12.93 -30.69
CA ILE A 249 12.12 14.22 -31.37
C ILE A 249 13.04 14.24 -32.61
N LEU A 250 14.30 13.82 -32.47
CA LEU A 250 15.22 13.74 -33.61
C LEU A 250 14.68 12.81 -34.70
N TYR A 251 14.21 11.62 -34.32
CA TYR A 251 13.64 10.64 -35.25
C TYR A 251 12.45 11.22 -36.03
N HIS A 252 11.47 11.83 -35.35
CA HIS A 252 10.30 12.40 -36.03
C HIS A 252 10.64 13.68 -36.82
N SER A 253 11.61 14.48 -36.38
CA SER A 253 12.02 15.69 -37.12
C SER A 253 12.80 15.38 -38.41
N THR A 254 13.54 14.26 -38.44
CA THR A 254 14.35 13.85 -39.59
C THR A 254 13.59 12.98 -40.59
N ASN A 255 12.53 12.31 -40.15
CA ASN A 255 11.66 11.53 -41.02
C ASN A 255 10.52 12.41 -41.55
N LYS A 256 10.31 12.41 -42.86
CA LYS A 256 9.13 13.05 -43.44
C LYS A 256 7.91 12.22 -43.11
N GLU A 257 6.96 12.80 -42.40
CA GLU A 257 5.60 12.28 -42.36
C GLU A 257 4.96 12.47 -43.75
N GLU A 258 4.15 11.51 -44.18
CA GLU A 258 3.33 11.71 -45.38
C GLU A 258 2.41 12.91 -45.15
N GLY A 259 2.23 13.76 -46.16
CA GLY A 259 1.35 14.91 -46.03
C GLY A 259 -0.08 14.48 -45.71
N ASP A 260 -0.82 15.35 -45.00
CA ASP A 260 -2.18 15.06 -44.60
C ASP A 260 -3.03 14.62 -45.80
N PRO A 261 -3.78 13.50 -45.70
CA PRO A 261 -4.68 13.09 -46.75
C PRO A 261 -5.75 14.17 -46.95
N THR A 262 -6.15 14.40 -48.21
CA THR A 262 -7.26 15.31 -48.48
C THR A 262 -8.54 14.76 -47.83
N PRO A 263 -9.21 15.50 -46.93
CA PRO A 263 -10.42 15.00 -46.29
C PRO A 263 -11.54 14.84 -47.33
N PRO A 264 -12.40 13.83 -47.17
CA PRO A 264 -13.57 13.67 -48.04
C PRO A 264 -14.49 14.89 -47.91
N LYS A 265 -15.13 15.30 -49.02
CA LYS A 265 -16.03 16.45 -49.05
C LYS A 265 -17.35 16.24 -48.29
N VAL A 266 -17.67 14.97 -48.01
CA VAL A 266 -18.88 14.53 -47.28
C VAL A 266 -18.43 13.49 -46.27
N ASP A 267 -19.01 13.51 -45.07
CA ASP A 267 -18.71 12.54 -44.02
C ASP A 267 -19.17 11.13 -44.47
N PRO A 268 -18.23 10.17 -44.64
CA PRO A 268 -18.55 8.83 -45.12
C PRO A 268 -19.40 8.00 -44.14
N LEU A 269 -19.54 8.44 -42.88
CA LEU A 269 -20.33 7.77 -41.86
C LEU A 269 -21.78 8.29 -41.78
N PHE A 270 -22.09 9.42 -42.44
CA PHE A 270 -23.40 10.08 -42.30
C PHE A 270 -24.54 9.29 -42.95
N ASP A 271 -24.26 8.65 -44.08
CA ASP A 271 -25.22 7.79 -44.79
C ASP A 271 -25.30 6.36 -44.21
N LEU A 272 -24.46 6.05 -43.21
CA LEU A 272 -24.44 4.75 -42.59
C LEU A 272 -25.66 4.58 -41.68
N LYS A 273 -26.63 3.76 -42.12
CA LYS A 273 -27.82 3.44 -41.32
C LYS A 273 -27.40 2.59 -40.12
N PRO A 274 -27.62 3.04 -38.87
CA PRO A 274 -27.20 2.28 -37.70
C PRO A 274 -27.91 0.93 -37.63
N THR A 275 -27.11 -0.14 -37.51
CA THR A 275 -27.64 -1.50 -37.33
C THR A 275 -28.35 -1.63 -35.98
N PRO A 276 -29.17 -2.67 -35.77
CA PRO A 276 -29.79 -2.92 -34.47
C PRO A 276 -28.78 -3.02 -33.32
N SER A 277 -27.59 -3.60 -33.52
CA SER A 277 -26.55 -3.68 -32.49
C SER A 277 -25.98 -2.31 -32.15
N MET A 278 -25.66 -1.46 -33.15
CA MET A 278 -25.21 -0.08 -32.93
C MET A 278 -26.26 0.76 -32.20
N LYS A 279 -27.55 0.53 -32.44
CA LYS A 279 -28.62 1.22 -31.69
C LYS A 279 -28.71 0.73 -30.24
N ALA A 280 -28.40 -0.54 -29.98
CA ALA A 280 -28.45 -1.12 -28.65
C ALA A 280 -27.33 -0.60 -27.73
N THR A 281 -26.17 -0.19 -28.27
CA THR A 281 -25.07 0.39 -27.47
C THR A 281 -25.47 1.66 -26.72
N LYS A 282 -26.51 2.38 -27.16
CA LYS A 282 -27.09 3.51 -26.41
C LYS A 282 -27.41 3.16 -24.96
N LYS A 283 -27.89 1.93 -24.70
CA LYS A 283 -28.19 1.45 -23.34
C LYS A 283 -26.93 1.39 -22.47
N TYR A 284 -25.80 0.97 -23.05
CA TYR A 284 -24.51 0.95 -22.36
C TYR A 284 -24.06 2.37 -22.01
N PHE A 285 -24.21 3.34 -22.91
CA PHE A 285 -23.86 4.74 -22.61
C PHE A 285 -24.74 5.34 -21.51
N TYR A 286 -26.03 4.98 -21.41
CA TYR A 286 -26.85 5.38 -20.27
C TYR A 286 -26.34 4.78 -18.95
N VAL A 287 -25.90 3.52 -18.96
CA VAL A 287 -25.27 2.88 -17.79
C VAL A 287 -23.96 3.60 -17.42
N VAL A 288 -23.12 3.92 -18.41
CA VAL A 288 -21.87 4.70 -18.21
C VAL A 288 -22.17 6.03 -17.52
N ILE A 289 -23.16 6.80 -17.99
CA ILE A 289 -23.56 8.07 -17.37
C ILE A 289 -24.02 7.84 -15.93
N GLY A 290 -24.85 6.83 -15.67
CA GLY A 290 -25.30 6.49 -14.32
C GLY A 290 -24.14 6.14 -13.37
N LEU A 291 -23.18 5.35 -13.84
CA LEU A 291 -21.99 4.99 -13.07
C LEU A 291 -21.08 6.20 -12.80
N ILE A 292 -20.92 7.11 -13.77
CA ILE A 292 -20.17 8.36 -13.57
C ILE A 292 -20.83 9.20 -12.48
N LEU A 293 -22.14 9.41 -12.55
CA LEU A 293 -22.86 10.21 -11.55
C LEU A 293 -22.76 9.59 -10.15
N ALA A 294 -22.91 8.27 -10.04
CA ALA A 294 -22.73 7.56 -8.78
C ALA A 294 -21.29 7.65 -8.27
N GLN A 295 -20.29 7.49 -9.14
CA GLN A 295 -18.87 7.59 -8.79
C GLN A 295 -18.50 8.98 -8.28
N VAL A 296 -18.98 10.04 -8.93
CA VAL A 296 -18.77 11.43 -8.50
C VAL A 296 -19.45 11.68 -7.15
N ALA A 297 -20.71 11.25 -6.98
CA ALA A 297 -21.43 11.40 -5.72
C ALA A 297 -20.71 10.70 -4.55
N MET A 298 -20.22 9.47 -4.76
CA MET A 298 -19.43 8.77 -3.76
C MET A 298 -18.09 9.47 -3.49
N GLY A 299 -17.46 10.04 -4.52
CA GLY A 299 -16.25 10.85 -4.37
C GLY A 299 -16.46 12.07 -3.47
N VAL A 300 -17.59 12.76 -3.62
CA VAL A 300 -17.97 13.89 -2.75
C VAL A 300 -18.09 13.43 -1.30
N ILE A 301 -18.78 12.31 -1.05
CA ILE A 301 -18.97 11.76 0.30
C ILE A 301 -17.63 11.33 0.93
N THR A 302 -16.80 10.61 0.17
CA THR A 302 -15.47 10.18 0.63
C THR A 302 -14.57 11.37 0.96
N ALA A 303 -14.56 12.40 0.11
CA ALA A 303 -13.78 13.62 0.36
C ALA A 303 -14.28 14.36 1.60
N HIS A 304 -15.60 14.41 1.82
CA HIS A 304 -16.19 15.06 2.99
C HIS A 304 -15.74 14.45 4.32
N TYR A 305 -15.65 13.12 4.38
CA TYR A 305 -15.14 12.41 5.56
C TYR A 305 -13.68 12.71 5.91
N SER A 306 -12.87 13.19 4.96
CA SER A 306 -11.51 13.65 5.27
C SER A 306 -11.46 14.96 6.07
N VAL A 307 -12.60 15.66 6.17
CA VAL A 307 -12.73 16.94 6.88
C VAL A 307 -13.60 16.81 8.13
N GLU A 308 -14.79 16.23 8.02
CA GLU A 308 -15.76 16.08 9.12
C GLU A 308 -15.74 14.68 9.78
N GLY A 309 -14.73 13.87 9.45
CA GLY A 309 -14.52 12.55 10.02
C GLY A 309 -15.62 11.56 9.62
N HIS A 310 -16.49 11.18 10.55
CA HIS A 310 -17.54 10.17 10.33
C HIS A 310 -18.96 10.78 10.19
N THR A 311 -19.06 12.11 10.00
CA THR A 311 -20.33 12.80 9.78
C THR A 311 -20.39 13.48 8.41
N PHE A 312 -21.59 13.80 7.95
CA PHE A 312 -21.85 14.51 6.69
C PHE A 312 -22.81 15.67 6.95
N PHE A 313 -22.26 16.88 7.12
CA PHE A 313 -22.99 18.07 7.55
C PHE A 313 -23.74 17.85 8.88
N GLY A 314 -23.10 17.17 9.83
CA GLY A 314 -23.68 16.80 11.13
C GLY A 314 -24.62 15.60 11.10
N TYR A 315 -24.97 15.05 9.93
CA TYR A 315 -25.74 13.80 9.84
C TYR A 315 -24.82 12.58 9.98
N PRO A 316 -25.21 11.52 10.72
CA PRO A 316 -24.39 10.33 10.97
C PRO A 316 -24.42 9.34 9.78
N LEU A 317 -24.12 9.82 8.57
CA LEU A 317 -24.19 9.04 7.33
C LEU A 317 -23.24 7.83 7.33
N ALA A 318 -22.10 7.91 8.03
CA ALA A 318 -21.12 6.84 8.10
C ALA A 318 -21.63 5.54 8.74
N ARG A 319 -22.78 5.56 9.43
CA ARG A 319 -23.43 4.35 9.96
C ARG A 319 -23.91 3.41 8.85
N ILE A 320 -24.26 3.94 7.68
CA ILE A 320 -24.75 3.17 6.53
C ILE A 320 -23.78 3.24 5.34
N LEU A 321 -23.06 4.34 5.19
CA LEU A 321 -22.15 4.59 4.09
C LEU A 321 -20.84 5.15 4.65
N PRO A 322 -20.04 4.35 5.37
CA PRO A 322 -18.76 4.77 5.92
C PRO A 322 -17.76 5.12 4.82
N TYR A 323 -16.64 5.73 5.23
CA TYR A 323 -15.53 6.09 4.35
C TYR A 323 -15.07 4.92 3.48
N THR A 324 -14.88 3.73 4.05
CA THR A 324 -14.45 2.53 3.31
C THR A 324 -15.41 2.15 2.20
N ILE A 325 -16.73 2.16 2.45
CA ILE A 325 -17.74 1.81 1.43
C ILE A 325 -17.81 2.90 0.35
N SER A 326 -17.94 4.17 0.73
CA SER A 326 -18.01 5.27 -0.25
C SER A 326 -16.76 5.29 -1.15
N ARG A 327 -15.56 5.13 -0.58
CA ARG A 327 -14.31 5.07 -1.34
C ARG A 327 -14.26 3.86 -2.26
N THR A 328 -14.65 2.68 -1.76
CA THR A 328 -14.70 1.44 -2.56
C THR A 328 -15.57 1.61 -3.78
N ILE A 329 -16.77 2.18 -3.62
CA ILE A 329 -17.68 2.43 -4.74
C ILE A 329 -17.08 3.47 -5.69
N HIS A 330 -16.54 4.57 -5.17
CA HIS A 330 -15.89 5.61 -5.98
C HIS A 330 -14.78 5.04 -6.87
N THR A 331 -13.84 4.28 -6.31
CA THR A 331 -12.71 3.72 -7.08
C THR A 331 -13.16 2.60 -8.01
N SER A 332 -14.07 1.72 -7.56
CA SER A 332 -14.53 0.59 -8.37
C SER A 332 -15.37 1.04 -9.56
N PHE A 333 -16.25 2.03 -9.36
CA PHE A 333 -17.09 2.54 -10.43
C PHE A 333 -16.27 3.33 -11.45
N ALA A 334 -15.18 3.98 -11.05
CA ALA A 334 -14.26 4.62 -11.98
C ALA A 334 -13.71 3.62 -13.01
N VAL A 335 -13.24 2.45 -12.55
CA VAL A 335 -12.80 1.38 -13.45
C VAL A 335 -13.95 0.85 -14.29
N LEU A 336 -15.11 0.60 -13.67
CA LEU A 336 -16.25 -0.03 -14.34
C LEU A 336 -16.83 0.84 -15.46
N TRP A 337 -17.03 2.14 -15.25
CA TRP A 337 -17.60 2.99 -16.29
C TRP A 337 -16.63 3.18 -17.45
N ILE A 338 -15.32 3.32 -17.18
CA ILE A 338 -14.28 3.42 -18.22
C ILE A 338 -14.26 2.15 -19.07
N ALA A 339 -14.21 0.97 -18.43
CA ALA A 339 -14.22 -0.30 -19.14
C ALA A 339 -15.52 -0.47 -19.96
N THR A 340 -16.67 -0.12 -19.38
CA THR A 340 -17.97 -0.20 -20.06
C THR A 340 -18.04 0.75 -21.27
N ALA A 341 -17.44 1.94 -21.18
CA ALA A 341 -17.40 2.89 -22.29
C ALA A 341 -16.56 2.35 -23.46
N TRP A 342 -15.39 1.76 -23.17
CA TRP A 342 -14.56 1.10 -24.20
C TRP A 342 -15.28 -0.09 -24.84
N LEU A 343 -15.94 -0.94 -24.04
CA LEU A 343 -16.75 -2.05 -24.53
C LEU A 343 -17.95 -1.59 -25.39
N ALA A 344 -18.55 -0.45 -25.08
CA ALA A 344 -19.63 0.13 -25.86
C ALA A 344 -19.16 0.79 -27.16
N THR A 345 -17.88 1.19 -27.20
CA THR A 345 -17.24 1.84 -28.36
C THR A 345 -16.74 0.81 -29.38
N GLY A 346 -16.22 -0.34 -28.92
CA GLY A 346 -15.78 -1.45 -29.78
C GLY A 346 -16.94 -2.17 -30.48
#